data_AF-A0A8T5FGQ8-F1
#
_entry.id   AF-A0A8T5FGQ8-F1
#
_cell.length_a   1.000
_cell.length_b   1.000
_cell.length_c   1.000
_cell.angle_alpha   90.00
_cell.angle_beta   90.00
_cell.angle_gamma   90.00
#
_symmetry.space_group_name_H-M   'P 1'
#
loop_
_entity.id
_entity.type
_entity.pdbx_description
1 polymer ?
#
loop_
_entity_poly.entity_id
_entity_poly.type
_entity_poly.pdbx_seq_one_letter_code
_entity_poly.pdbx_strand_id
1 'polypeptide(L)'
;MVDRLDKDTIENYYSKGYLHIRSTVTIIGRPKEHIEDTLSKYLEKLFEDNSIVSVQVDLFEAKESETNDGFYECFAEFEALFETLDKVTQFVMNYLPGTIEFIYPQKLEFSNLDVNTMFTNLLLKFHQVDRALKVQILENKKLKKEANIEEQN
;
A
#
# COMPACT_ATOMS: atom_id res chain seq x y z
N MET A 1 13.94 1.43 -15.07
CA MET A 1 12.70 1.87 -15.74
C MET A 1 12.16 0.67 -16.48
N VAL A 2 10.99 0.19 -16.08
CA VAL A 2 10.30 -0.90 -16.76
C VAL A 2 9.53 -0.28 -17.91
N ASP A 3 9.84 -0.67 -19.15
CA ASP A 3 9.06 -0.23 -20.31
C ASP A 3 7.61 -0.70 -20.14
N ARG A 4 6.67 0.16 -20.55
CA ARG A 4 5.24 -0.13 -20.46
C ARG A 4 4.94 -1.45 -21.18
N LEU A 5 4.21 -2.35 -20.52
CA LEU A 5 3.74 -3.57 -21.17
C LEU A 5 2.92 -3.25 -22.42
N ASP A 6 3.13 -4.03 -23.48
CA ASP A 6 2.38 -3.86 -24.71
C ASP A 6 0.90 -4.22 -24.51
N LYS A 7 0.07 -3.64 -25.37
CA LYS A 7 -1.39 -3.77 -25.25
C LYS A 7 -1.87 -5.22 -25.42
N ASP A 8 -1.24 -5.99 -26.31
CA ASP A 8 -1.66 -7.37 -26.60
C ASP A 8 -1.38 -8.28 -25.39
N THR A 9 -0.25 -8.07 -24.72
CA THR A 9 0.08 -8.74 -23.46
C THR A 9 -0.92 -8.41 -22.36
N ILE A 10 -1.29 -7.13 -22.20
CA ILE A 10 -2.28 -6.72 -21.19
C ILE A 10 -3.65 -7.37 -21.47
N GLU A 11 -4.11 -7.36 -22.72
CA GLU A 11 -5.37 -8.00 -23.12
C GLU A 11 -5.36 -9.52 -22.89
N ASN A 12 -4.21 -10.18 -23.07
CA ASN A 12 -4.05 -11.59 -22.72
C ASN A 12 -4.27 -11.83 -21.21
N TYR A 13 -3.80 -10.95 -20.33
CA TYR A 13 -4.07 -11.05 -18.89
C TYR A 13 -5.55 -10.80 -18.56
N TYR A 14 -6.21 -9.86 -19.25
CA TYR A 14 -7.65 -9.65 -19.09
C TYR A 14 -8.45 -10.91 -19.40
N SER A 15 -8.06 -11.64 -20.46
CA SER A 15 -8.73 -12.89 -20.83
C SER A 15 -8.55 -14.00 -19.78
N LYS A 16 -7.49 -13.91 -18.95
CA LYS A 16 -7.23 -14.79 -17.80
C LYS A 16 -7.92 -14.32 -16.52
N GLY A 17 -8.67 -13.22 -16.56
CA GLY A 17 -9.41 -12.68 -15.41
C GLY A 17 -8.62 -11.77 -14.49
N TYR A 18 -7.42 -11.32 -14.89
CA TYR A 18 -6.63 -10.40 -14.08
C TYR A 18 -7.32 -9.04 -13.95
N LEU A 19 -7.14 -8.43 -12.79
CA LEU A 19 -7.62 -7.10 -12.43
C LEU A 19 -6.53 -6.08 -12.73
N HIS A 20 -6.84 -5.07 -13.54
CA HIS A 20 -5.92 -3.98 -13.81
C HIS A 20 -6.26 -2.81 -12.91
N ILE A 21 -5.30 -2.38 -12.11
CA ILE A 21 -5.44 -1.20 -11.27
C ILE A 21 -4.36 -0.17 -11.59
N ARG A 22 -4.68 1.09 -11.29
CA ARG A 22 -3.72 2.16 -11.07
C ARG A 22 -3.71 2.51 -9.60
N SER A 23 -2.52 2.76 -9.05
CA SER A 23 -2.37 3.09 -7.64
C SER A 23 -1.21 4.03 -7.41
N THR A 24 -1.25 4.73 -6.27
CA THR A 24 -0.18 5.60 -5.80
C THR A 24 0.30 5.16 -4.43
N VAL A 25 1.61 5.17 -4.22
CA VAL A 25 2.24 4.88 -2.92
C VAL A 25 3.18 6.01 -2.57
N THR A 26 3.15 6.43 -1.31
CA THR A 26 3.89 7.60 -0.82
C THR A 26 4.71 7.21 0.40
N ILE A 27 5.95 7.71 0.46
CA ILE A 27 6.81 7.57 1.63
C ILE A 27 7.22 8.96 2.10
N ILE A 28 7.09 9.18 3.41
CA ILE A 28 7.55 10.40 4.10
C ILE A 28 8.64 9.99 5.08
N GLY A 29 9.77 10.70 5.07
CA GLY A 29 10.90 10.36 5.93
C GLY A 29 12.12 11.25 5.72
N ARG A 30 13.27 10.78 6.23
CA ARG A 30 14.57 11.46 6.13
C ARG A 30 15.72 10.46 6.26
N PRO A 31 16.88 10.71 5.66
CA PRO A 31 17.20 11.74 4.66
C PRO A 31 16.57 11.45 3.28
N LYS A 32 16.63 12.41 2.35
CA LYS A 32 16.02 12.36 1.02
C LYS A 32 16.38 11.08 0.24
N GLU A 33 17.65 10.72 0.20
CA GLU A 33 18.13 9.58 -0.59
C GLU A 33 17.61 8.24 -0.03
N HIS A 34 17.39 8.15 1.29
CA HIS A 34 16.89 6.93 1.91
C HIS A 34 15.43 6.67 1.60
N ILE A 35 14.61 7.72 1.42
CA ILE A 35 13.20 7.51 1.11
C ILE A 35 12.98 7.06 -0.33
N GLU A 36 13.76 7.57 -1.28
CA GLU A 36 13.70 7.17 -2.69
C GLU A 36 14.14 5.71 -2.90
N ASP A 37 15.25 5.31 -2.24
CA ASP A 37 15.71 3.91 -2.25
C ASP A 37 14.70 2.98 -1.57
N THR A 38 14.10 3.41 -0.46
CA THR A 38 13.06 2.63 0.23
C THR A 38 11.83 2.43 -0.66
N LEU A 39 11.39 3.47 -1.36
CA LEU A 39 10.26 3.41 -2.29
C LEU A 39 10.55 2.45 -3.46
N SER A 40 11.78 2.48 -3.98
CA SER A 40 12.20 1.58 -5.05
C SER A 40 12.18 0.12 -4.60
N LYS A 41 12.83 -0.20 -3.48
CA LYS A 41 12.84 -1.56 -2.90
C LYS A 41 11.45 -2.08 -2.55
N TYR A 42 10.59 -1.17 -2.12
CA TYR A 42 9.21 -1.48 -1.81
C TYR A 42 8.44 -1.96 -3.05
N LEU A 43 8.59 -1.26 -4.17
CA LEU A 43 7.97 -1.66 -5.44
C LEU A 43 8.61 -2.94 -6.00
N GLU A 44 9.92 -3.10 -5.88
CA GLU A 44 10.61 -4.35 -6.25
C GLU A 44 9.99 -5.54 -5.51
N LYS A 45 9.86 -5.45 -4.19
CA LYS A 45 9.23 -6.50 -3.37
C LYS A 45 7.77 -6.74 -3.71
N LEU A 46 7.02 -5.71 -4.10
CA LEU A 46 5.64 -5.86 -4.56
C LEU A 46 5.57 -6.71 -5.83
N PHE A 47 6.48 -6.47 -6.78
CA PHE A 47 6.51 -7.14 -8.08
C PHE A 47 7.30 -8.46 -8.09
N GLU A 48 7.93 -8.85 -6.99
CA GLU A 48 8.46 -10.21 -6.77
C GLU A 48 7.35 -11.26 -6.66
N ASP A 49 6.12 -10.86 -6.31
CA ASP A 49 4.96 -11.76 -6.28
C ASP A 49 4.50 -12.05 -7.71
N ASN A 50 4.67 -13.29 -8.18
CA ASN A 50 4.27 -13.74 -9.52
C ASN A 50 2.77 -13.57 -9.83
N SER A 51 1.92 -13.35 -8.81
CA SER A 51 0.49 -13.03 -8.99
C SER A 51 0.21 -11.55 -9.28
N ILE A 52 1.26 -10.73 -9.30
CA ILE A 52 1.22 -9.30 -9.60
C ILE A 52 2.19 -9.02 -10.76
N VAL A 53 1.69 -8.38 -11.81
CA VAL A 53 2.49 -8.03 -12.98
C VAL A 53 2.50 -6.51 -13.12
N SER A 54 3.70 -5.92 -13.08
CA SER A 54 3.90 -4.50 -13.34
C SER A 54 3.55 -4.17 -14.80
N VAL A 55 2.75 -3.14 -15.03
CA VAL A 55 2.42 -2.61 -16.36
C VAL A 55 3.23 -1.36 -16.66
N GLN A 56 3.25 -0.41 -15.73
CA GLN A 56 3.96 0.85 -15.83
C GLN A 56 4.28 1.35 -14.42
N VAL A 57 5.45 1.95 -14.22
CA VAL A 57 5.85 2.53 -12.94
C VAL A 57 6.53 3.87 -13.20
N ASP A 58 6.00 4.92 -12.61
CA ASP A 58 6.52 6.27 -12.63
C ASP A 58 6.97 6.65 -11.22
N LEU A 59 8.27 6.87 -11.04
CA LEU A 59 8.89 7.29 -9.79
C LEU A 59 9.09 8.80 -9.79
N PHE A 60 8.65 9.46 -8.73
CA PHE A 60 8.80 10.90 -8.57
C PHE A 60 9.84 11.21 -7.50
N GLU A 61 10.76 12.13 -7.82
CA GLU A 61 11.82 12.55 -6.90
C GLU A 61 11.27 13.11 -5.60
N ALA A 62 12.01 12.88 -4.53
CA ALA A 62 11.66 13.38 -3.22
C ALA A 62 11.75 14.92 -3.15
N LYS A 63 10.73 15.52 -2.54
CA LYS A 63 10.61 16.95 -2.27
C LYS A 63 10.46 17.18 -0.77
N GLU A 64 10.74 18.39 -0.30
CA GLU A 64 10.42 18.74 1.08
C GLU A 64 8.92 18.61 1.32
N SER A 65 8.54 18.02 2.45
CA SER A 65 7.14 17.80 2.77
C SER A 65 6.48 19.11 3.15
N GLU A 66 5.32 19.41 2.55
CA GLU A 66 4.55 20.61 2.85
C GLU A 66 3.94 20.60 4.26
N THR A 67 3.83 19.41 4.87
CA THR A 67 3.13 19.20 6.14
C THR A 67 4.06 18.93 7.32
N ASN A 68 5.32 18.60 7.05
CA ASN A 68 6.28 18.18 8.08
C ASN A 68 7.65 18.83 7.84
N ASP A 69 7.93 19.92 8.57
CA ASP A 69 9.21 20.63 8.48
C ASP A 69 10.41 19.68 8.71
N GLY A 70 11.35 19.71 7.77
CA GLY A 70 12.56 18.89 7.81
C GLY A 70 12.36 17.42 7.41
N PHE A 71 11.20 17.06 6.87
CA PHE A 71 10.95 15.78 6.23
C PHE A 71 10.90 15.93 4.71
N TYR A 72 11.17 14.82 4.03
CA TYR A 72 11.00 14.68 2.59
C TYR A 72 9.86 13.72 2.30
N GLU A 73 9.22 13.89 1.17
CA GLU A 73 8.20 13.01 0.64
C GLU A 73 8.50 12.65 -0.81
N CYS A 74 8.29 11.38 -1.16
CA CYS A 74 8.33 10.90 -2.53
C CYS A 74 7.14 9.98 -2.75
N PHE A 75 6.73 9.84 -4.00
CA PHE A 75 5.65 8.94 -4.37
C PHE A 75 5.96 8.24 -5.69
N ALA A 76 5.28 7.11 -5.88
CA ALA A 76 5.25 6.39 -7.13
C ALA A 76 3.81 6.27 -7.60
N GLU A 77 3.61 6.43 -8.90
CA GLU A 77 2.38 6.03 -9.57
C GLU A 77 2.66 4.78 -10.39
N PHE A 78 1.75 3.81 -10.36
CA PHE A 78 1.94 2.60 -11.15
C PHE A 78 0.62 2.00 -11.61
N GLU A 79 0.72 1.29 -12.73
CA GLU A 79 -0.28 0.38 -13.25
C GLU A 79 0.19 -1.06 -13.01
N ALA A 80 -0.70 -1.93 -12.55
CA ALA A 80 -0.38 -3.33 -12.31
C ALA A 80 -1.60 -4.24 -12.50
N LEU A 81 -1.31 -5.47 -12.93
CA LEU A 81 -2.28 -6.55 -13.12
C LEU A 81 -2.20 -7.51 -11.93
N PHE A 82 -3.33 -7.77 -11.29
CA PHE A 82 -3.45 -8.65 -10.14
C PHE A 82 -4.29 -9.86 -10.52
N GLU A 83 -3.82 -11.06 -10.16
CA GLU A 83 -4.52 -12.31 -10.50
C GLU A 83 -5.92 -12.41 -9.88
N THR A 84 -6.11 -11.88 -8.66
CA THR A 84 -7.37 -11.98 -7.91
C THR A 84 -7.66 -10.73 -7.09
N LEU A 85 -8.93 -10.55 -6.70
CA LEU A 85 -9.33 -9.47 -5.77
C LEU A 85 -8.68 -9.62 -4.40
N ASP A 86 -8.47 -10.85 -3.93
CA ASP A 86 -7.79 -11.09 -2.65
C ASP A 86 -6.36 -10.52 -2.69
N LYS A 87 -5.63 -10.67 -3.80
CA LYS A 87 -4.32 -10.06 -3.99
C LYS A 87 -4.36 -8.53 -3.98
N VAL A 88 -5.36 -7.93 -4.64
CA VAL A 88 -5.59 -6.48 -4.56
C VAL A 88 -5.86 -6.05 -3.12
N THR A 89 -6.68 -6.81 -2.39
CA THR A 89 -7.05 -6.53 -1.00
C THR A 89 -5.83 -6.63 -0.07
N GLN A 90 -5.02 -7.68 -0.21
CA GLN A 90 -3.77 -7.84 0.50
C GLN A 90 -2.80 -6.69 0.20
N PHE A 91 -2.73 -6.28 -1.07
CA PHE A 91 -1.94 -5.11 -1.46
C PHE A 91 -2.42 -3.88 -0.67
N VAL A 92 -3.70 -3.52 -0.77
CA VAL A 92 -4.26 -2.36 -0.07
C VAL A 92 -4.00 -2.41 1.44
N MET A 93 -4.16 -3.56 2.09
CA MET A 93 -4.01 -3.70 3.54
C MET A 93 -2.55 -3.66 4.04
N ASN A 94 -1.62 -4.17 3.24
CA ASN A 94 -0.21 -4.25 3.63
C ASN A 94 0.58 -3.01 3.24
N TYR A 95 0.18 -2.40 2.13
CA TYR A 95 0.91 -1.34 1.48
C TYR A 95 0.24 0.02 1.61
N LEU A 96 -1.05 0.07 1.99
CA LEU A 96 -1.80 1.29 2.29
C LEU A 96 -1.57 2.39 1.25
N PRO A 97 -1.90 2.11 -0.04
CA PRO A 97 -1.71 3.10 -1.09
C PRO A 97 -2.56 4.35 -0.83
N GLY A 98 -2.09 5.49 -1.33
CA GLY A 98 -2.84 6.75 -1.26
C GLY A 98 -4.11 6.71 -2.10
N THR A 99 -4.07 6.03 -3.25
CA THR A 99 -5.21 5.84 -4.14
C THR A 99 -5.23 4.45 -4.76
N ILE A 100 -6.43 4.00 -5.14
CA ILE A 100 -6.64 2.81 -5.96
C ILE A 100 -7.76 3.07 -6.96
N GLU A 101 -7.49 2.77 -8.23
CA GLU A 101 -8.44 2.91 -9.33
C GLU A 101 -8.45 1.62 -10.16
N PHE A 102 -9.63 1.01 -10.36
CA PHE A 102 -9.76 -0.15 -11.23
C PHE A 102 -9.92 0.31 -12.67
N ILE A 103 -8.94 -0.02 -13.51
CA ILE A 103 -8.98 0.22 -14.96
C ILE A 103 -9.80 -0.87 -15.65
N TYR A 104 -9.62 -2.12 -15.23
CA TYR A 104 -10.34 -3.27 -15.79
C TYR A 104 -10.51 -4.37 -14.73
N PRO A 105 -11.65 -5.10 -14.72
CA PRO A 105 -12.85 -4.89 -15.53
C PRO A 105 -13.73 -3.73 -15.00
N GLN A 106 -14.61 -3.20 -15.86
CA GLN A 106 -15.57 -2.15 -15.44
C GLN A 106 -16.64 -2.64 -14.46
N LYS A 107 -16.90 -3.94 -14.44
CA LYS A 107 -17.82 -4.60 -13.51
C LYS A 107 -17.08 -5.73 -12.84
N LEU A 108 -17.16 -5.75 -11.52
CA LEU A 108 -16.61 -6.82 -10.71
C LEU A 108 -17.76 -7.69 -10.22
N GLU A 109 -17.63 -9.00 -10.42
CA GLU A 109 -18.56 -10.00 -9.91
C GLU A 109 -17.86 -10.76 -8.79
N PHE A 110 -18.50 -10.84 -7.62
CA PHE A 110 -17.92 -11.46 -6.44
C PHE A 110 -18.85 -12.55 -5.91
N SER A 111 -18.25 -13.67 -5.52
CA SER A 111 -18.95 -14.69 -4.75
C SER A 111 -19.09 -14.25 -3.30
N ASN A 112 -20.02 -14.88 -2.57
CA ASN A 112 -20.11 -14.71 -1.12
C ASN A 112 -18.80 -15.08 -0.41
N LEU A 113 -18.04 -16.03 -0.95
CA LEU A 113 -16.75 -16.44 -0.40
C LEU A 113 -15.71 -15.31 -0.51
N ASP A 114 -15.64 -14.64 -1.66
CA ASP A 114 -14.69 -13.54 -1.90
C ASP A 114 -14.94 -12.38 -0.93
N VAL A 115 -16.22 -12.00 -0.79
CA VAL A 115 -16.64 -10.95 0.13
C VAL A 115 -16.31 -11.33 1.58
N ASN A 116 -16.62 -12.56 2.00
CA ASN A 116 -16.31 -13.04 3.34
C ASN A 116 -14.80 -13.02 3.63
N THR A 117 -13.97 -13.46 2.68
CA THR A 117 -12.50 -13.43 2.79
C THR A 117 -12.00 -12.00 2.95
N MET A 118 -12.47 -11.07 2.11
CA MET A 118 -12.11 -9.65 2.16
C MET A 118 -12.42 -9.03 3.54
N PHE A 119 -13.65 -9.20 4.04
CA PHE A 119 -14.03 -8.65 5.35
C PHE A 119 -13.31 -9.33 6.51
N THR A 120 -13.06 -10.64 6.43
CA THR A 120 -12.29 -11.36 7.46
C THR A 120 -10.87 -10.84 7.54
N ASN A 121 -10.19 -10.67 6.40
CA ASN A 121 -8.83 -10.11 6.34
C ASN A 121 -8.79 -8.67 6.86
N LEU A 122 -9.80 -7.86 6.54
CA LEU A 122 -9.93 -6.50 7.06
C LEU A 122 -10.06 -6.48 8.58
N LEU A 123 -10.94 -7.31 9.13
CA LEU A 123 -11.14 -7.45 10.58
C LEU A 123 -9.85 -7.89 11.27
N LEU A 124 -9.12 -8.85 10.70
CA LEU A 124 -7.83 -9.28 11.22
C LEU A 124 -6.83 -8.13 11.28
N LYS A 125 -6.73 -7.31 10.23
CA LYS A 125 -5.85 -6.13 10.20
C LYS A 125 -6.25 -5.10 11.25
N PHE A 126 -7.54 -4.81 11.40
CA PHE A 126 -8.03 -3.90 12.44
C PHE A 126 -7.75 -4.41 13.85
N HIS A 127 -7.92 -5.70 14.12
CA HIS A 127 -7.55 -6.28 15.41
C HIS A 127 -6.05 -6.20 15.68
N GLN A 128 -5.20 -6.36 14.66
CA GLN A 128 -3.75 -6.16 14.83
C GLN A 128 -3.42 -4.71 15.20
N VAL A 129 -4.01 -3.75 14.49
CA VAL A 129 -3.81 -2.31 14.76
C VAL A 129 -4.34 -1.94 16.15
N ASP A 130 -5.55 -2.36 16.51
CA ASP A 130 -6.15 -2.11 17.83
C ASP A 130 -5.29 -2.66 18.97
N ARG A 131 -4.76 -3.88 18.82
CA ARG A 131 -3.83 -4.45 19.81
C ARG A 131 -2.55 -3.64 19.92
N ALA A 132 -1.94 -3.26 18.79
CA ALA A 132 -0.71 -2.47 18.79
C ALA A 132 -0.92 -1.13 19.50
N LEU A 133 -2.03 -0.43 19.20
CA LEU A 133 -2.40 0.82 19.84
C LEU A 133 -2.64 0.65 21.34
N LYS A 134 -3.40 -0.36 21.77
CA LYS A 134 -3.65 -0.64 23.19
C LYS A 134 -2.37 -0.89 23.97
N VAL A 135 -1.44 -1.67 23.41
CA VAL A 135 -0.12 -1.90 24.02
C VAL A 135 0.64 -0.59 24.15
N GLN A 136 0.71 0.22 23.10
CA GLN A 136 1.40 1.52 23.12
C GLN A 136 0.80 2.49 24.15
N ILE A 137 -0.53 2.55 24.27
CA ILE A 137 -1.22 3.39 25.27
C ILE A 137 -0.84 2.95 26.69
N LEU A 138 -0.81 1.64 26.97
CA LEU A 138 -0.46 1.11 28.28
C LEU A 138 1.00 1.38 28.64
N GLU A 139 1.92 1.18 27.69
CA GLU A 139 3.34 1.49 27.85
C GLU A 139 3.57 2.99 28.09
N ASN A 140 2.96 3.85 27.28
CA ASN A 140 3.06 5.30 27.44
C ASN A 140 2.54 5.77 28.80
N LYS A 141 1.40 5.21 29.25
CA LYS A 141 0.84 5.50 30.58
C LYS A 141 1.78 5.08 31.70
N LYS A 142 2.44 3.92 31.58
CA LYS A 142 3.43 3.45 32.55
C LYS A 142 4.64 4.39 32.61
N LEU A 143 5.20 4.73 31.45
CA LEU A 143 6.37 5.62 31.35
C LEU A 143 6.09 7.02 31.90
N LYS A 144 4.93 7.62 31.58
CA LYS A 144 4.53 8.92 32.13
C LYS A 144 4.42 8.90 33.66
N LYS A 145 3.87 7.82 34.21
CA LYS A 145 3.78 7.62 35.66
C LYS A 145 5.16 7.51 36.31
N GLU A 146 6.09 6.77 35.70
CA GLU A 146 7.47 6.67 36.18
C GLU A 146 8.25 7.99 36.06
N ALA A 147 7.91 8.81 35.07
CA ALA A 147 8.51 10.13 34.84
C ALA A 147 7.86 11.28 35.63
N ASN A 148 6.83 11.03 36.46
CA ASN A 148 6.04 12.05 37.18
C ASN A 148 5.46 13.15 36.26
N ILE A 149 5.11 12.82 35.03
CA ILE A 149 4.44 13.75 34.12
C ILE A 149 2.94 13.60 34.35
N GLU A 150 2.32 14.54 35.08
CA GLU A 150 0.87 14.60 35.26
C GLU A 150 0.17 15.05 33.97
N GLU A 151 -0.94 14.40 33.62
CA GLU A 151 -1.79 14.81 32.50
C GLU A 151 -2.49 16.13 32.87
N GLN A 152 -2.08 17.23 32.24
CA GLN A 152 -2.94 18.41 32.12
C GLN A 152 -4.01 18.06 31.08
N ASN A 153 -5.19 17.68 31.57
CA ASN A 153 -6.40 17.52 30.78
C ASN A 153 -6.87 18.85 30.20
#